data_AF-A0AAD0S489-F1
#
_entry.id   AF-A0AAD0S489-F1
#
_cell.length_a   1.000
_cell.length_b   1.000
_cell.length_c   1.000
_cell.angle_alpha   90.00
_cell.angle_beta   90.00
_cell.angle_gamma   90.00
#
_symmetry.space_group_name_H-M   'P 1'
#
loop_
_entity.id
_entity.type
_entity.pdbx_description
1 polymer ?
#
loop_
_entity_poly.entity_id
_entity_poly.type
_entity_poly.pdbx_seq_one_letter_code
_entity_poly.pdbx_strand_id
1 'polypeptide(L)'
;MGFRKSIKVGKGVRVNIGKKGISSLSLGGKGLTLNASEKGIRATGSIPGSGISHAKVVYKPDGTSKHVNLKSSLPPQIDTDVRKVSFLLGMGIFFLPYIFAWYTLRKGHSTISRVTSFAWLFWLIYSVIQQP
;
A
#
# COMPACT_ATOMS: atom_id res chain seq x y z
N MET A 1 15.25 11.56 41.31
CA MET A 1 15.96 11.14 40.07
C MET A 1 15.34 9.84 39.52
N GLY A 2 15.24 9.69 38.20
CA GLY A 2 14.63 8.50 37.57
C GLY A 2 15.66 7.61 36.89
N PHE A 3 15.77 6.34 37.29
CA PHE A 3 16.61 5.37 36.59
C PHE A 3 15.86 4.84 35.36
N ARG A 4 16.37 5.16 34.18
CA ARG A 4 15.98 4.56 32.89
C ARG A 4 17.26 4.17 32.19
N LYS A 5 17.49 2.87 31.98
CA LYS A 5 18.69 2.39 31.29
C LYS A 5 18.27 1.48 30.14
N SER A 6 18.71 1.81 28.93
CA SER A 6 18.57 0.95 27.75
C SER A 6 19.86 0.16 27.61
N ILE A 7 19.77 -1.17 27.58
CA ILE A 7 20.93 -2.06 27.44
C ILE A 7 20.73 -2.89 26.19
N LYS A 8 21.76 -2.93 25.34
CA LYS A 8 21.82 -3.79 24.16
C LYS A 8 22.32 -5.16 24.62
N VAL A 9 21.46 -6.17 24.52
CA VAL A 9 21.76 -7.52 25.03
C VAL A 9 22.37 -8.40 23.92
N GLY A 10 22.12 -8.06 22.65
CA GLY A 10 22.69 -8.76 21.49
C GLY A 10 22.45 -8.05 20.16
N LYS A 11 22.78 -8.70 19.04
CA LYS A 11 22.49 -8.18 17.68
C LYS A 11 20.97 -8.18 17.45
N GLY A 12 20.37 -6.99 17.49
CA GLY A 12 18.94 -6.78 17.23
C GLY A 12 18.04 -6.82 18.47
N VAL A 13 18.59 -7.02 19.67
CA VAL A 13 17.81 -7.08 20.92
C VAL A 13 18.16 -5.90 21.83
N ARG A 14 17.17 -5.06 22.11
CA ARG A 14 17.29 -3.93 23.07
C ARG A 14 16.27 -4.09 24.17
N VAL A 15 16.73 -3.93 25.41
CA VAL A 15 15.88 -3.98 26.59
C VAL A 15 15.91 -2.63 27.27
N ASN A 16 14.73 -2.06 27.52
CA ASN A 16 14.58 -0.83 28.29
C ASN A 16 14.15 -1.19 29.71
N ILE A 17 14.96 -0.81 30.68
CA ILE A 17 14.74 -1.09 32.10
C ILE A 17 14.41 0.22 32.81
N GLY A 18 13.33 0.21 33.59
CA GLY A 18 12.86 1.35 34.39
C GLY A 18 12.55 0.96 35.83
N LYS A 19 12.01 1.90 36.62
CA LYS A 19 11.76 1.74 38.07
C LYS A 19 10.89 0.54 38.48
N LYS A 20 10.11 -0.04 37.56
CA LYS A 20 9.20 -1.18 37.80
C LYS A 20 9.70 -2.51 37.23
N GLY A 21 10.90 -2.54 36.62
CA GLY A 21 11.45 -3.73 35.93
C GLY A 21 11.63 -3.54 34.42
N ILE A 22 11.65 -4.66 33.67
CA ILE A 22 11.81 -4.67 32.21
C ILE A 22 10.58 -4.03 31.56
N SER A 23 10.74 -2.81 31.04
CA SER A 23 9.63 -1.96 30.57
C SER A 23 9.30 -2.16 29.09
N SER A 24 10.29 -2.55 28.27
CA SER A 24 10.07 -3.01 26.90
C SER A 24 11.26 -3.80 26.35
N LEU A 25 10.96 -4.78 25.52
CA LEU A 25 11.86 -5.68 24.80
C LEU A 25 11.64 -5.46 23.31
N SER A 26 12.61 -4.84 22.66
CA SER A 26 12.63 -4.70 21.20
C SER A 26 13.52 -5.77 20.60
N LEU A 27 12.94 -6.59 19.71
CA LEU A 27 13.56 -7.73 19.05
C LEU A 27 13.45 -7.53 17.53
N GLY A 28 14.55 -7.16 16.86
CA GLY A 28 14.61 -7.13 15.40
C GLY A 28 15.76 -6.31 14.80
N GLY A 29 15.83 -6.33 13.46
CA GLY A 29 16.92 -5.77 12.66
C GLY A 29 16.42 -4.84 11.55
N LYS A 30 17.29 -4.56 10.58
CA LYS A 30 16.96 -3.74 9.40
C LYS A 30 15.83 -4.42 8.63
N GLY A 31 14.61 -3.89 8.78
CA GLY A 31 13.45 -4.30 8.00
C GLY A 31 12.35 -5.06 8.75
N LEU A 32 12.61 -5.60 9.95
CA LEU A 32 11.57 -6.18 10.80
C LEU A 32 11.94 -5.99 12.27
N THR A 33 11.07 -5.31 13.02
CA THR A 33 11.25 -5.05 14.45
C THR A 33 9.99 -5.39 15.22
N LEU A 34 10.14 -6.19 16.27
CA LEU A 34 9.11 -6.47 17.25
C LEU A 34 9.40 -5.66 18.50
N ASN A 35 8.38 -5.12 19.15
CA ASN A 35 8.49 -4.37 20.39
C ASN A 35 7.43 -4.88 21.35
N ALA A 36 7.85 -5.68 22.32
CA ALA A 36 7.03 -6.17 23.40
C ALA A 36 7.17 -5.23 24.61
N SER A 37 6.06 -4.73 25.13
CA SER A 37 6.06 -3.85 26.30
C SER A 37 4.81 -4.09 27.15
N GLU A 38 4.76 -3.52 28.35
CA GLU A 38 3.55 -3.51 29.19
C GLU A 38 2.32 -2.93 28.46
N LYS A 39 2.53 -2.09 27.44
CA LYS A 39 1.47 -1.51 26.60
C LYS A 39 1.03 -2.42 25.45
N GLY A 40 1.62 -3.60 25.30
CA GLY A 40 1.36 -4.53 24.20
C GLY A 40 2.57 -4.80 23.29
N ILE A 41 2.34 -5.65 22.29
CA ILE A 41 3.34 -6.10 21.30
C ILE A 41 3.09 -5.39 19.96
N ARG A 42 4.11 -4.75 19.39
CA ARG A 42 4.07 -4.10 18.08
C ARG A 42 5.04 -4.78 17.12
N ALA A 43 4.61 -5.05 15.90
CA ALA A 43 5.45 -5.57 14.82
C ALA A 43 5.54 -4.52 13.71
N THR A 44 6.76 -4.15 13.33
CA THR A 44 7.04 -3.15 12.31
C THR A 44 7.92 -3.76 11.23
N GLY A 45 7.41 -3.86 10.01
CA GLY A 45 8.15 -4.30 8.83
C GLY A 45 8.41 -3.14 7.87
N SER A 46 9.59 -3.06 7.29
CA SER A 46 9.96 -1.99 6.35
C SER A 46 10.93 -2.48 5.29
N ILE A 47 10.78 -2.01 4.07
CA ILE A 47 11.73 -2.34 3.00
C ILE A 47 12.92 -1.36 3.10
N PRO A 48 14.15 -1.87 3.30
CA PRO A 48 15.33 -1.02 3.42
C PRO A 48 15.59 -0.31 2.08
N GLY A 49 15.76 1.02 2.14
CA GLY A 49 16.05 1.83 0.95
C GLY A 49 14.83 2.36 0.19
N SER A 50 13.60 1.94 0.52
CA SER A 50 12.39 2.42 -0.16
C SER A 50 11.64 3.56 0.55
N GLY A 51 11.98 3.84 1.83
CA GLY A 51 11.23 4.78 2.67
C GLY A 51 9.87 4.27 3.14
N ILE A 52 9.48 3.05 2.77
CA ILE A 52 8.17 2.48 3.08
C ILE A 52 8.29 1.56 4.29
N SER A 53 7.56 1.90 5.36
CA SER A 53 7.49 1.12 6.61
C SER A 53 6.06 0.97 7.08
N HIS A 54 5.71 -0.21 7.61
CA HIS A 54 4.40 -0.50 8.12
C HIS A 54 4.47 -1.13 9.52
N ALA A 55 3.71 -0.59 10.47
CA ALA A 55 3.69 -1.00 11.88
C ALA A 55 2.29 -1.41 12.33
N LYS A 56 2.14 -2.63 12.84
CA LYS A 56 0.89 -3.18 13.36
C LYS A 56 1.04 -3.57 14.83
N VAL A 57 0.02 -3.29 15.63
CA VAL A 57 -0.05 -3.76 17.02
C VAL A 57 -0.64 -5.18 17.02
N VAL A 58 0.12 -6.15 17.51
CA VAL A 58 -0.22 -7.57 17.53
C VAL A 58 -1.01 -7.95 18.78
N TYR A 59 -0.72 -7.30 19.91
CA TYR A 59 -1.37 -7.57 21.19
C TYR A 59 -1.52 -6.28 21.99
N LYS A 60 -2.68 -6.03 22.61
CA LYS A 60 -2.95 -4.92 23.53
C LYS A 60 -3.68 -5.47 24.77
N PRO A 61 -3.17 -5.27 26.00
CA PRO A 61 -3.89 -5.64 27.22
C PRO A 61 -5.06 -4.68 27.48
N ASP A 62 -6.23 -5.22 27.84
CA ASP A 62 -7.53 -4.53 27.81
C ASP A 62 -7.85 -3.70 29.07
N GLY A 63 -6.83 -3.06 29.66
CA GLY A 63 -6.94 -2.39 30.96
C GLY A 63 -7.17 -0.88 30.94
N THR A 64 -7.41 -0.26 29.77
CA THR A 64 -7.49 1.20 29.65
C THR A 64 -8.58 1.63 28.67
N SER A 65 -9.83 1.55 29.10
CA SER A 65 -11.00 2.13 28.44
C SER A 65 -10.94 3.66 28.48
N LYS A 66 -10.06 4.25 27.66
CA LYS A 66 -10.23 5.64 27.23
C LYS A 66 -11.05 5.63 25.95
N HIS A 67 -12.13 6.39 25.96
CA HIS A 67 -12.97 6.71 24.81
C HIS A 67 -12.11 7.44 23.75
N VAL A 68 -11.32 6.69 23.00
CA VAL A 68 -10.62 7.18 21.81
C VAL A 68 -11.69 7.23 20.73
N ASN A 69 -11.93 8.42 20.16
CA ASN A 69 -12.68 8.56 18.92
C ASN A 69 -11.98 7.68 17.86
N LEU A 70 -12.51 6.49 17.64
CA LEU A 70 -12.00 5.45 16.74
C LEU A 70 -12.32 5.83 15.29
N LYS A 71 -11.76 6.96 14.82
CA LYS A 71 -11.67 7.27 13.39
C LYS A 71 -10.23 7.42 12.91
N SER A 72 -9.29 6.80 13.62
CA SER A 72 -7.87 6.78 13.25
C SER A 72 -7.12 5.62 13.89
N SER A 73 -7.48 4.38 13.55
CA SER A 73 -6.56 3.23 13.59
C SER A 73 -7.31 1.95 13.24
N LEU A 74 -7.79 1.91 12.00
CA LEU A 74 -7.89 0.62 11.35
C LEU A 74 -6.44 0.16 11.10
N PRO A 75 -6.10 -1.14 11.13
CA PRO A 75 -4.92 -1.62 10.41
C PRO A 75 -4.93 -0.97 9.01
N PRO A 76 -3.82 -0.79 8.29
CA PRO A 76 -3.97 -0.80 6.84
C PRO A 76 -4.43 -2.21 6.54
N GLN A 77 -5.74 -2.35 6.53
CA GLN A 77 -6.39 -3.08 5.48
C GLN A 77 -5.65 -2.59 4.23
N ILE A 78 -4.85 -3.46 3.63
CA ILE A 78 -4.69 -3.37 2.20
C ILE A 78 -6.08 -3.73 1.70
N ASP A 79 -6.99 -2.77 1.81
CA ASP A 79 -8.13 -2.70 0.96
C ASP A 79 -7.45 -2.58 -0.40
N THR A 80 -7.26 -3.72 -1.07
CA THR A 80 -7.40 -3.73 -2.51
C THR A 80 -8.84 -3.29 -2.75
N ASP A 81 -9.08 -1.99 -2.55
CA ASP A 81 -10.20 -1.28 -3.09
C ASP A 81 -9.89 -1.37 -4.58
N VAL A 82 -10.27 -2.53 -5.15
CA VAL A 82 -10.34 -2.76 -6.58
C VAL A 82 -11.31 -1.69 -7.00
N ARG A 83 -10.77 -0.49 -7.27
CA ARG A 83 -11.54 0.72 -7.48
C ARG A 83 -12.48 0.35 -8.57
N LYS A 84 -13.75 0.14 -8.21
CA LYS A 84 -14.74 -0.42 -9.10
C LYS A 84 -14.83 0.58 -10.22
N VAL A 85 -14.22 0.23 -11.37
CA VAL A 85 -14.13 1.16 -12.49
C VAL A 85 -15.56 1.57 -12.78
N SER A 86 -15.81 2.86 -12.67
CA SER A 86 -17.16 3.39 -12.81
C SER A 86 -17.69 2.91 -14.16
N PHE A 87 -18.94 2.47 -14.19
CA PHE A 87 -19.56 1.99 -15.42
C PHE A 87 -19.39 3.01 -16.58
N LEU A 88 -19.37 4.31 -16.24
CA LEU A 88 -19.01 5.41 -17.15
C LEU A 88 -17.62 5.28 -17.79
N LEU A 89 -16.60 4.86 -17.04
CA LEU A 89 -15.23 4.69 -17.53
C LEU A 89 -15.12 3.48 -18.46
N GLY A 90 -15.78 2.38 -18.12
CA GLY A 90 -15.87 1.20 -18.99
C GLY A 90 -16.59 1.48 -20.30
N MET A 91 -17.73 2.20 -20.23
CA MET A 91 -18.47 2.66 -21.41
C MET A 91 -17.61 3.59 -22.27
N GLY A 92 -16.89 4.54 -21.66
CA GLY A 92 -15.98 5.43 -22.39
C GLY A 92 -14.94 4.67 -23.22
N ILE A 93 -14.27 3.68 -22.62
CA ILE A 93 -13.27 2.86 -23.30
C ILE A 93 -13.88 2.07 -24.47
N PHE A 94 -15.11 1.57 -24.33
CA PHE A 94 -15.80 0.81 -25.37
C PHE A 94 -16.24 1.68 -26.56
N PHE A 95 -16.79 2.87 -26.30
CA PHE A 95 -17.31 3.75 -27.35
C PHE A 95 -16.23 4.62 -28.02
N LEU A 96 -15.13 4.93 -27.34
CA LEU A 96 -14.02 5.75 -27.86
C LEU A 96 -13.49 5.27 -29.23
N PRO A 97 -13.17 3.98 -29.46
CA PRO A 97 -12.66 3.54 -30.76
C PRO A 97 -13.71 3.67 -31.88
N TYR A 98 -15.00 3.48 -31.57
CA TYR A 98 -16.08 3.63 -32.55
C TYR A 98 -16.31 5.10 -32.93
N ILE A 99 -16.31 6.01 -31.96
CA ILE A 99 -16.43 7.45 -32.21
C ILE A 99 -15.23 7.94 -33.02
N PHE A 100 -14.03 7.45 -32.73
CA PHE A 100 -12.81 7.80 -33.47
C PHE A 100 -12.82 7.24 -34.90
N ALA A 101 -13.26 6.00 -35.11
CA ALA A 101 -13.45 5.42 -36.44
C ALA A 101 -14.48 6.18 -37.27
N TRP A 102 -15.57 6.63 -36.65
CA TRP A 102 -16.58 7.46 -37.31
C TRP A 102 -16.05 8.88 -37.59
N TYR A 103 -15.33 9.49 -36.65
CA TYR A 103 -14.71 10.79 -36.81
C TYR A 103 -13.64 10.80 -37.91
N THR A 104 -12.83 9.75 -38.01
CA THR A 104 -11.81 9.60 -39.06
C THR A 104 -12.40 9.38 -40.45
N LEU A 105 -13.64 8.86 -40.54
CA LEU A 105 -14.37 8.69 -41.81
C LEU A 105 -15.11 9.94 -42.29
N ARG A 106 -15.09 11.05 -41.53
CA ARG A 106 -15.62 12.33 -42.04
C ARG A 106 -14.90 12.72 -43.34
N LYS A 107 -15.69 13.11 -44.35
CA LYS A 107 -15.18 13.43 -45.68
C LYS A 107 -14.24 14.64 -45.60
N GLY A 108 -12.99 14.45 -46.03
CA GLY A 108 -11.94 15.48 -46.00
C GLY A 108 -10.54 15.00 -45.55
N HIS A 109 -10.37 13.75 -45.10
CA HIS A 109 -9.05 13.21 -44.70
C HIS A 109 -8.61 12.02 -45.56
N SER A 110 -7.31 12.01 -45.88
CA SER A 110 -6.66 11.03 -46.77
C SER A 110 -6.79 9.60 -46.26
N THR A 111 -7.03 8.65 -47.16
CA THR A 111 -7.21 7.21 -46.87
C THR A 111 -6.03 6.62 -46.10
N ILE A 112 -4.84 7.20 -46.26
CA ILE A 112 -3.60 6.77 -45.60
C ILE A 112 -3.64 7.01 -44.09
N SER A 113 -4.16 8.16 -43.63
CA SER A 113 -4.24 8.42 -42.19
C SER A 113 -5.22 7.48 -41.49
N ARG A 114 -6.30 7.11 -42.18
CA ARG A 114 -7.30 6.14 -41.72
C ARG A 114 -6.68 4.76 -41.52
N VAL A 115 -5.98 4.26 -42.54
CA VAL A 115 -5.35 2.92 -42.48
C VAL A 115 -4.29 2.85 -41.39
N THR A 116 -3.46 3.88 -41.25
CA THR A 116 -2.42 3.94 -40.20
C THR A 116 -3.04 3.91 -38.80
N SER A 117 -4.14 4.64 -38.56
CA SER A 117 -4.83 4.58 -37.27
C SER A 117 -5.38 3.20 -36.94
N PHE A 118 -5.95 2.49 -37.93
CA PHE A 118 -6.46 1.13 -37.72
C PHE A 118 -5.34 0.11 -37.51
N ALA A 119 -4.24 0.22 -38.24
CA ALA A 119 -3.08 -0.66 -38.07
C ALA A 119 -2.46 -0.51 -36.66
N TRP A 120 -2.35 0.72 -36.17
CA TRP A 120 -1.78 0.98 -34.85
C TRP A 120 -2.70 0.56 -33.71
N LEU A 121 -4.02 0.74 -33.87
CA LEU A 121 -5.03 0.25 -32.92
C LEU A 121 -5.03 -1.27 -32.83
N PHE A 122 -4.94 -1.96 -33.97
CA PHE A 122 -4.84 -3.42 -34.01
C PHE A 122 -3.59 -3.94 -33.29
N TRP A 123 -2.43 -3.29 -33.52
CA TRP A 123 -1.20 -3.59 -32.79
C TRP A 123 -1.35 -3.41 -31.27
N LEU A 124 -2.00 -2.32 -30.84
CA LEU A 124 -2.23 -2.03 -29.42
C LEU A 124 -3.10 -3.11 -28.77
N ILE A 125 -4.20 -3.50 -29.40
CA ILE A 125 -5.08 -4.57 -28.91
C ILE A 125 -4.33 -5.90 -28.84
N TYR A 126 -3.58 -6.26 -29.88
CA TYR A 126 -2.77 -7.46 -29.87
C TYR A 126 -1.75 -7.45 -28.71
N SER A 127 -1.10 -6.32 -28.48
CA SER A 127 -0.12 -6.17 -27.38
C SER A 127 -0.75 -6.32 -25.99
N VAL A 128 -2.02 -5.93 -25.82
CA VAL A 128 -2.75 -6.04 -24.55
C VAL A 128 -3.24 -7.48 -24.32
N ILE A 129 -3.68 -8.17 -25.37
CA ILE A 129 -4.10 -9.59 -25.29
C ILE A 129 -2.93 -10.52 -24.95
N GLN A 130 -1.70 -10.14 -25.32
CA GLN A 130 -0.49 -10.90 -25.00
C GLN A 130 0.06 -10.64 -23.59
N GLN A 131 -0.57 -9.78 -22.78
CA GLN A 131 -0.20 -9.66 -21.36
C GLN A 131 -0.97 -10.73 -20.57
N PRO A 132 -0.27 -11.67 -19.91
CA PRO A 132 -0.89 -12.73 -19.12
C PRO A 132 -1.62 -12.19 -17.88
#